data_AF-A0A0K9GCD6-F1
#
_entry.id   AF-A0A0K9GCD6-F1
#
_cell.length_a   1.000
_cell.length_b   1.000
_cell.length_c   1.000
_cell.angle_alpha   90.00
_cell.angle_beta   90.00
_cell.angle_gamma   90.00
#
_symmetry.space_group_name_H-M   'P 1'
#
loop_
_entity.id
_entity.type
_entity.pdbx_description
1 polymer ?
#
loop_
_entity_poly.entity_id
_entity_poly.type
_entity_poly.pdbx_seq_one_letter_code
_entity_poly.pdbx_strand_id
1 'polypeptide(L)'
;MKRTYKKITRFFKTDIDIFIEELHDYRYKLDGAIKVLERDIQTVGTAINKHKAIGQYLKEKQKSKYMRIDSLDQIIIQYVKTDREEVAKNFIREKVKEQQNLGTISEIIEMHNQKILEYQQRLKKLQSTLDNQNSHREAFIIQQQIALQELTMIKKLDKKSWKNHIENIQKEIIHKDPNKITEIKIDVLNNDQLEIEIEKELSLYQKHYPSSGLQRLS
;
A
#
# COMPACT_ATOMS: atom_id res chain seq x y z
N MET A 1 19.47 13.61 19.32
CA MET A 1 20.53 12.57 19.35
C MET A 1 21.36 12.47 20.65
N LYS A 2 21.61 13.55 21.42
CA LYS A 2 22.37 13.48 22.69
C LYS A 2 21.74 12.63 23.82
N ARG A 3 20.44 12.32 23.75
CA ARG A 3 19.72 11.56 24.80
C ARG A 3 19.86 10.03 24.65
N THR A 4 20.11 9.50 23.45
CA THR A 4 20.24 8.05 23.21
C THR A 4 21.60 7.52 23.66
N TYR A 5 22.67 8.29 23.40
CA TYR A 5 24.03 8.02 23.90
C TYR A 5 24.11 7.96 25.45
N LYS A 6 23.26 8.72 26.14
CA LYS A 6 23.18 8.73 27.61
C LYS A 6 22.49 7.49 28.20
N LYS A 7 21.72 6.73 27.40
CA LYS A 7 21.17 5.44 27.85
C LYS A 7 22.24 4.36 27.79
N ILE A 8 22.94 4.22 26.66
CA ILE A 8 23.99 3.19 26.49
C ILE A 8 25.11 3.33 27.54
N THR A 9 25.52 4.57 27.86
CA THR A 9 26.58 4.82 28.85
C THR A 9 26.17 4.57 30.31
N ARG A 10 24.88 4.42 30.62
CA ARG A 10 24.40 4.11 31.99
C ARG A 10 24.38 2.60 32.29
N PHE A 11 24.54 1.75 31.28
CA PHE A 11 24.51 0.28 31.39
C PHE A 11 25.85 -0.38 31.71
N PHE A 12 26.97 0.35 31.69
CA PHE A 12 28.31 -0.20 32.00
C PHE A 12 28.56 -0.51 33.50
N LYS A 13 27.49 -0.57 34.32
CA LYS A 13 27.54 -1.11 35.70
C LYS A 13 26.78 -2.43 35.85
N THR A 14 26.21 -2.95 34.77
CA THR A 14 25.41 -4.19 34.76
C THR A 14 26.26 -5.34 34.23
N ASP A 15 25.99 -6.53 34.76
CA ASP A 15 26.60 -7.80 34.38
C ASP A 15 26.64 -7.96 32.84
N ILE A 16 27.75 -8.47 32.32
CA ILE A 16 27.94 -8.67 30.87
C ILE A 16 26.88 -9.62 30.35
N ASP A 17 26.47 -10.60 31.17
CA ASP A 17 25.45 -11.58 30.81
C ASP A 17 24.06 -10.92 30.66
N ILE A 18 23.72 -9.98 31.55
CA ILE A 18 22.48 -9.19 31.48
C ILE A 18 22.46 -8.32 30.21
N PHE A 19 23.59 -7.69 29.86
CA PHE A 19 23.67 -6.88 28.65
C PHE A 19 23.48 -7.71 27.37
N ILE A 20 24.05 -8.91 27.33
CA ILE A 20 23.87 -9.83 26.19
C ILE A 20 22.41 -10.28 26.09
N GLU A 21 21.78 -10.60 27.21
CA GLU A 21 20.36 -10.96 27.28
C GLU A 21 19.45 -9.84 26.77
N GLU A 22 19.67 -8.59 27.19
CA GLU A 22 18.90 -7.43 26.71
C GLU A 22 19.01 -7.22 25.19
N LEU A 23 20.19 -7.46 24.60
CA LEU A 23 20.38 -7.39 23.14
C LEU A 23 19.62 -8.51 22.41
N HIS A 24 19.59 -9.72 22.97
CA HIS A 24 18.82 -10.84 22.42
C HIS A 24 17.31 -10.59 22.53
N ASP A 25 16.84 -10.09 23.66
CA ASP A 25 15.44 -9.72 23.89
C ASP A 25 14.95 -8.65 22.90
N TYR A 26 15.77 -7.63 22.67
CA TYR A 26 15.43 -6.58 21.72
C TYR A 26 15.34 -7.13 20.29
N ARG A 27 16.30 -8.00 19.89
CA ARG A 27 16.24 -8.69 18.59
C ARG A 27 14.98 -9.54 18.44
N TYR A 28 14.64 -10.30 19.48
CA TYR A 28 13.46 -11.16 19.47
C TYR A 28 12.18 -10.33 19.29
N LYS A 29 12.07 -9.18 19.96
CA LYS A 29 10.94 -8.25 19.78
C LYS A 29 10.86 -7.68 18.36
N LEU A 30 12.00 -7.30 17.76
CA LEU A 30 12.06 -6.85 16.36
C LEU A 30 11.61 -7.95 15.39
N ASP A 31 12.14 -9.17 15.54
CA ASP A 31 11.76 -10.33 14.73
C ASP A 31 10.25 -10.63 14.87
N GLY A 32 9.71 -10.50 16.08
CA GLY A 32 8.27 -10.64 16.35
C GLY A 32 7.43 -9.60 15.62
N ALA A 33 7.82 -8.33 15.67
CA ALA A 33 7.11 -7.25 14.98
C ALA A 33 7.11 -7.43 13.45
N ILE A 34 8.23 -7.87 12.87
CA ILE A 34 8.35 -8.17 11.44
C ILE A 34 7.40 -9.31 11.04
N LYS A 35 7.37 -10.41 11.81
CA LYS A 35 6.47 -11.55 11.54
C LYS A 35 4.99 -11.15 11.58
N VAL A 36 4.61 -10.26 12.49
CA VAL A 36 3.24 -9.73 12.55
C VAL A 36 2.94 -8.93 11.27
N LEU A 37 3.87 -8.09 10.84
CA LEU A 37 3.71 -7.27 9.65
C LEU A 37 3.63 -8.09 8.36
N GLU A 38 4.42 -9.16 8.23
CA GLU A 38 4.34 -10.13 7.13
C GLU A 38 2.98 -10.82 7.07
N ARG A 39 2.43 -11.22 8.22
CA ARG A 39 1.09 -11.81 8.32
C ARG A 39 0.00 -10.82 7.92
N ASP A 40 0.14 -9.56 8.31
CA ASP A 40 -0.80 -8.50 7.93
C ASP A 40 -0.78 -8.25 6.42
N ILE A 41 0.42 -8.23 5.81
CA ILE A 41 0.60 -8.15 4.35
C ILE A 41 -0.11 -9.31 3.65
N GLN A 42 0.09 -10.55 4.12
CA GLN A 42 -0.58 -11.73 3.56
C GLN A 42 -2.11 -11.65 3.70
N THR A 43 -2.61 -11.18 4.84
CA THR A 43 -4.04 -11.01 5.10
C THR A 43 -4.66 -9.99 4.15
N VAL A 44 -4.02 -8.83 3.98
CA VAL A 44 -4.48 -7.80 3.05
C VAL A 44 -4.42 -8.30 1.59
N GLY A 45 -3.36 -9.00 1.22
CA GLY A 45 -3.24 -9.63 -0.12
C GLY A 45 -4.38 -10.63 -0.39
N THR A 46 -4.73 -11.44 0.60
CA THR A 46 -5.84 -12.40 0.50
C THR A 46 -7.19 -11.67 0.37
N ALA A 47 -7.41 -10.58 1.10
CA ALA A 47 -8.62 -9.76 0.98
C ALA A 47 -8.77 -9.15 -0.42
N ILE A 48 -7.69 -8.62 -1.00
CA ILE A 48 -7.69 -8.09 -2.38
C ILE A 48 -8.12 -9.18 -3.37
N ASN A 49 -7.54 -10.38 -3.26
CA ASN A 49 -7.85 -11.49 -4.16
C ASN A 49 -9.32 -11.92 -4.05
N LYS A 50 -9.88 -11.96 -2.84
CA LYS A 50 -11.31 -12.23 -2.63
C LYS A 50 -12.20 -11.21 -3.34
N HIS A 51 -11.91 -9.92 -3.20
CA HIS A 51 -12.69 -8.89 -3.88
C HIS A 51 -12.56 -8.94 -5.40
N LYS A 52 -11.36 -9.25 -5.93
CA LYS A 52 -11.16 -9.46 -7.38
C LYS A 52 -11.99 -10.63 -7.90
N ALA A 53 -12.01 -11.75 -7.18
CA ALA A 53 -12.80 -12.93 -7.55
C ALA A 53 -14.30 -12.61 -7.57
N ILE A 54 -14.81 -11.89 -6.57
CA ILE A 54 -16.21 -11.44 -6.54
C ILE A 54 -16.50 -10.50 -7.72
N GLY A 55 -15.62 -9.53 -7.98
CA GLY A 55 -15.77 -8.61 -9.11
C GLY A 55 -15.80 -9.33 -10.46
N GLN A 56 -14.98 -10.37 -10.65
CA GLN A 56 -14.99 -11.18 -11.85
C GLN A 56 -16.30 -11.97 -12.02
N TYR A 57 -16.77 -12.62 -10.96
CA TYR A 57 -18.06 -13.32 -10.96
C TYR A 57 -19.23 -12.38 -11.30
N LEU A 58 -19.22 -11.15 -10.76
CA LEU A 58 -20.23 -10.15 -11.05
C LEU A 58 -20.16 -9.66 -12.49
N LYS A 59 -18.97 -9.48 -13.07
CA LYS A 59 -18.79 -9.15 -14.49
C LYS A 59 -19.36 -10.23 -15.41
N GLU A 60 -19.19 -11.50 -15.06
CA GLU A 60 -19.78 -12.62 -15.82
C GLU A 60 -21.32 -12.58 -15.76
N LYS A 61 -21.89 -12.32 -14.57
CA LYS A 61 -23.35 -12.09 -14.43
C LYS A 61 -23.82 -10.90 -15.24
N GLN A 62 -23.07 -9.79 -15.22
CA GLN A 62 -23.37 -8.59 -15.97
C GLN A 62 -23.44 -8.88 -17.48
N LYS A 63 -22.47 -9.64 -18.01
CA LYS A 63 -22.46 -10.08 -19.41
C LYS A 63 -23.69 -10.92 -19.77
N SER A 64 -24.08 -11.86 -18.90
CA SER A 64 -25.30 -12.66 -19.09
C SER A 64 -26.57 -11.80 -19.14
N LYS A 65 -26.64 -10.76 -18.30
CA LYS A 65 -27.76 -9.81 -18.28
C LYS A 65 -27.83 -8.93 -19.52
N TYR A 66 -26.70 -8.45 -20.03
CA TYR A 66 -26.65 -7.75 -21.33
C TYR A 66 -27.20 -8.63 -22.46
N MET A 67 -26.75 -9.88 -22.55
CA MET A 67 -27.27 -10.83 -23.56
C MET A 67 -28.78 -11.05 -23.44
N ARG A 68 -29.31 -11.12 -22.21
CA ARG A 68 -30.76 -11.26 -21.99
C ARG A 68 -31.52 -10.03 -22.47
N ILE A 69 -30.99 -8.82 -22.23
CA ILE A 69 -31.61 -7.58 -22.70
C ILE A 69 -31.62 -7.52 -24.23
N ASP A 70 -30.51 -7.85 -24.88
CA ASP A 70 -30.43 -7.88 -26.35
C ASP A 70 -31.45 -8.88 -26.94
N SER A 71 -31.60 -10.04 -26.30
CA SER A 71 -32.62 -11.04 -26.67
C SER A 71 -34.05 -10.52 -26.49
N LEU A 72 -34.34 -9.83 -25.37
CA LEU A 72 -35.64 -9.21 -25.15
C LEU A 72 -35.92 -8.13 -26.19
N ASP A 73 -34.91 -7.36 -26.60
CA ASP A 73 -35.07 -6.34 -27.64
C ASP A 73 -35.46 -6.92 -28.99
N GLN A 74 -34.84 -8.03 -29.39
CA GLN A 74 -35.23 -8.75 -30.61
C GLN A 74 -36.68 -9.24 -30.56
N ILE A 75 -37.11 -9.79 -29.41
CA ILE A 75 -38.47 -10.28 -29.19
C ILE A 75 -39.48 -9.12 -29.24
N ILE A 76 -39.19 -8.00 -28.57
CA ILE A 76 -40.04 -6.81 -28.57
C ILE A 76 -40.22 -6.30 -30.01
N ILE A 77 -39.14 -6.16 -30.77
CA ILE A 77 -39.19 -5.72 -32.18
C ILE A 77 -40.09 -6.65 -33.01
N GLN A 78 -40.00 -7.96 -32.82
CA GLN A 78 -40.82 -8.93 -33.54
C GLN A 78 -42.32 -8.78 -33.21
N TYR A 79 -42.67 -8.62 -31.93
CA TYR A 79 -44.07 -8.49 -31.52
C TYR A 79 -44.69 -7.15 -31.92
N VAL A 80 -43.90 -6.07 -31.94
CA VAL A 80 -44.35 -4.77 -32.48
C VAL A 80 -44.64 -4.89 -33.97
N LYS A 81 -43.77 -5.56 -34.76
CA LYS A 81 -43.97 -5.78 -36.20
C LYS A 81 -45.18 -6.65 -36.57
N THR A 82 -45.73 -7.38 -35.61
CA THR A 82 -46.87 -8.30 -35.81
C THR A 82 -48.15 -7.78 -35.17
N ASP A 83 -48.19 -6.48 -34.84
CA ASP A 83 -49.32 -5.77 -34.20
C ASP A 83 -49.79 -6.41 -32.88
N ARG A 84 -48.88 -7.09 -32.16
CA ARG A 84 -49.13 -7.71 -30.84
C ARG A 84 -48.63 -6.82 -29.71
N GLU A 85 -49.15 -5.60 -29.63
CA GLU A 85 -48.66 -4.55 -28.72
C GLU A 85 -48.69 -4.94 -27.23
N GLU A 86 -49.76 -5.58 -26.75
CA GLU A 86 -49.86 -5.96 -25.34
C GLU A 86 -48.81 -7.01 -24.94
N VAL A 87 -48.45 -7.90 -25.86
CA VAL A 87 -47.37 -8.87 -25.66
C VAL A 87 -46.02 -8.15 -25.62
N ALA A 88 -45.79 -7.20 -26.53
CA ALA A 88 -44.57 -6.38 -26.53
C ALA A 88 -44.41 -5.57 -25.22
N LYS A 89 -45.50 -4.99 -24.69
CA LYS A 89 -45.49 -4.28 -23.40
C LYS A 89 -45.04 -5.17 -22.23
N ASN A 90 -45.42 -6.45 -22.22
CA ASN A 90 -44.97 -7.40 -21.20
C ASN A 90 -43.46 -7.65 -21.26
N PHE A 91 -42.91 -7.82 -22.47
CA PHE A 91 -41.45 -7.98 -22.63
C PHE A 91 -40.67 -6.70 -22.32
N ILE A 92 -41.24 -5.51 -22.58
CA ILE A 92 -40.65 -4.23 -22.15
C ILE A 92 -40.55 -4.18 -20.62
N ARG A 93 -41.59 -4.61 -19.88
CA ARG A 93 -41.54 -4.68 -18.42
C ARG A 93 -40.44 -5.61 -17.92
N GLU A 94 -40.27 -6.77 -18.56
CA GLU A 94 -39.15 -7.68 -18.25
C GLU A 94 -37.79 -7.05 -18.55
N LYS A 95 -37.64 -6.37 -19.68
CA LYS A 95 -36.40 -5.66 -20.05
C LYS A 95 -36.03 -4.62 -19.01
N VAL A 96 -36.99 -3.80 -18.57
CA VAL A 96 -36.77 -2.78 -17.53
C VAL A 96 -36.31 -3.41 -16.23
N LYS A 97 -36.89 -4.54 -15.81
CA LYS A 97 -36.42 -5.27 -14.61
C LYS A 97 -34.98 -5.73 -14.77
N GLU A 98 -34.59 -6.22 -15.95
CA GLU A 98 -33.21 -6.64 -16.19
C GLU A 98 -32.22 -5.47 -16.26
N GLN A 99 -32.64 -4.31 -16.77
CA GLN A 99 -31.85 -3.08 -16.72
C GLN A 99 -31.63 -2.59 -15.28
N GLN A 100 -32.66 -2.66 -14.43
CA GLN A 100 -32.52 -2.32 -13.01
C GLN A 100 -31.54 -3.26 -12.30
N ASN A 101 -31.64 -4.58 -12.55
CA ASN A 101 -30.70 -5.56 -12.01
C ASN A 101 -29.26 -5.28 -12.47
N LEU A 102 -29.06 -4.85 -13.73
CA LEU A 102 -27.74 -4.44 -14.24
C LEU A 102 -27.18 -3.20 -13.51
N GLY A 103 -28.04 -2.23 -13.21
CA GLY A 103 -27.68 -1.07 -12.40
C GLY A 103 -27.10 -1.51 -11.05
N THR A 104 -27.84 -2.36 -10.34
CA THR A 104 -27.43 -2.89 -9.03
C THR A 104 -26.12 -3.70 -9.12
N ILE A 105 -25.93 -4.53 -10.15
CA ILE A 105 -24.68 -5.27 -10.34
C ILE A 105 -23.50 -4.30 -10.56
N SER A 106 -23.70 -3.24 -11.34
CA SER A 106 -22.66 -2.24 -11.61
C SER A 106 -22.23 -1.50 -10.34
N GLU A 107 -23.19 -1.10 -9.50
CA GLU A 107 -22.93 -0.46 -8.20
C GLU A 107 -22.13 -1.38 -7.26
N ILE A 108 -22.49 -2.66 -7.19
CA ILE A 108 -21.77 -3.64 -6.35
C ILE A 108 -20.34 -3.86 -6.86
N ILE A 109 -20.14 -3.90 -8.19
CA ILE A 109 -18.79 -4.00 -8.79
C ILE A 109 -17.96 -2.77 -8.41
N GLU A 110 -18.52 -1.57 -8.51
CA GLU A 110 -17.84 -0.32 -8.16
C GLU A 110 -17.41 -0.31 -6.68
N MET A 111 -18.31 -0.69 -5.77
CA MET A 111 -18.01 -0.84 -4.35
C MET A 111 -16.84 -1.80 -4.11
N HIS A 112 -16.80 -2.96 -4.80
CA HIS A 112 -15.68 -3.89 -4.67
C HIS A 112 -14.38 -3.36 -5.26
N ASN A 113 -14.42 -2.60 -6.36
CA ASN A 113 -13.25 -1.95 -6.92
C ASN A 113 -12.69 -0.88 -5.97
N GLN A 114 -13.56 -0.10 -5.32
CA GLN A 114 -13.14 0.85 -4.30
C GLN A 114 -12.45 0.15 -3.13
N LYS A 115 -12.99 -0.97 -2.64
CA LYS A 115 -12.35 -1.79 -1.59
C LYS A 115 -10.99 -2.33 -2.02
N ILE A 116 -10.84 -2.74 -3.28
CA ILE A 116 -9.55 -3.18 -3.82
C ILE A 116 -8.54 -2.03 -3.77
N LEU A 117 -8.92 -0.82 -4.20
CA LEU A 117 -8.04 0.35 -4.17
C LEU A 117 -7.61 0.70 -2.74
N GLU A 118 -8.54 0.72 -1.80
CA GLU A 118 -8.25 0.95 -0.37
C GLU A 118 -7.23 -0.07 0.17
N TYR A 119 -7.42 -1.35 -0.13
CA TYR A 119 -6.50 -2.40 0.32
C TYR A 119 -5.16 -2.36 -0.39
N GLN A 120 -5.09 -1.96 -1.66
CA GLN A 120 -3.83 -1.78 -2.37
C GLN A 120 -3.00 -0.65 -1.76
N GLN A 121 -3.63 0.48 -1.41
CA GLN A 121 -2.96 1.57 -0.69
C GLN A 121 -2.44 1.11 0.67
N ARG A 122 -3.27 0.38 1.43
CA ARG A 122 -2.86 -0.20 2.72
C ARG A 122 -1.69 -1.17 2.55
N LEU A 123 -1.73 -2.04 1.55
CA LEU A 123 -0.66 -2.99 1.25
C LEU A 123 0.67 -2.28 0.97
N LYS A 124 0.65 -1.23 0.15
CA LYS A 124 1.84 -0.42 -0.15
C LYS A 124 2.46 0.20 1.12
N LYS A 125 1.61 0.71 2.02
CA LYS A 125 2.07 1.25 3.31
C LYS A 125 2.69 0.18 4.21
N LEU A 126 2.08 -1.01 4.27
CA LEU A 126 2.60 -2.13 5.06
C LEU A 126 3.94 -2.62 4.49
N GLN A 127 4.07 -2.73 3.17
CA GLN A 127 5.32 -3.11 2.50
C GLN A 127 6.45 -2.11 2.79
N SER A 128 6.20 -0.81 2.64
CA SER A 128 7.19 0.21 3.00
C SER A 128 7.58 0.16 4.48
N THR A 129 6.62 -0.14 5.36
CA THR A 129 6.91 -0.33 6.78
C THR A 129 7.79 -1.56 7.01
N LEU A 130 7.56 -2.65 6.26
CA LEU A 130 8.33 -3.88 6.35
C LEU A 130 9.77 -3.67 5.89
N ASP A 131 9.96 -3.01 4.75
CA ASP A 131 11.28 -2.69 4.23
C ASP A 131 12.07 -1.85 5.23
N ASN A 132 11.42 -0.86 5.84
CA ASN A 132 12.02 -0.06 6.90
C ASN A 132 12.39 -0.92 8.12
N GLN A 133 11.50 -1.79 8.62
CA GLN A 133 11.78 -2.63 9.78
C GLN A 133 12.90 -3.63 9.50
N ASN A 134 12.97 -4.19 8.29
CA ASN A 134 14.05 -5.08 7.86
C ASN A 134 15.40 -4.34 7.86
N SER A 135 15.45 -3.13 7.31
CA SER A 135 16.65 -2.29 7.34
C SER A 135 17.09 -1.95 8.77
N HIS A 136 16.15 -1.59 9.65
CA HIS A 136 16.45 -1.33 11.06
C HIS A 136 16.98 -2.58 11.78
N ARG A 137 16.41 -3.74 11.48
CA ARG A 137 16.87 -5.03 12.02
C ARG A 137 18.29 -5.35 11.56
N GLU A 138 18.60 -5.16 10.29
CA GLU A 138 19.96 -5.38 9.75
C GLU A 138 20.98 -4.46 10.43
N ALA A 139 20.65 -3.17 10.56
CA ALA A 139 21.47 -2.21 11.27
C ALA A 139 21.68 -2.63 12.74
N PHE A 140 20.64 -3.11 13.40
CA PHE A 140 20.73 -3.59 14.78
C PHE A 140 21.62 -4.83 14.91
N ILE A 141 21.54 -5.80 13.99
CA ILE A 141 22.39 -7.00 13.99
C ILE A 141 23.87 -6.62 13.89
N ILE A 142 24.20 -5.66 13.01
CA ILE A 142 25.58 -5.17 12.88
C ILE A 142 26.03 -4.49 14.18
N GLN A 143 25.20 -3.62 14.77
CA GLN A 143 25.51 -2.95 16.04
C GLN A 143 25.69 -3.96 17.19
N GLN A 144 24.85 -5.00 17.25
CA GLN A 144 24.97 -6.09 18.20
C GLN A 144 26.31 -6.83 18.04
N GLN A 145 26.70 -7.16 16.80
CA GLN A 145 27.98 -7.83 16.53
C GLN A 145 29.18 -6.99 16.99
N ILE A 146 29.16 -5.68 16.70
CA ILE A 146 30.22 -4.75 17.13
C ILE A 146 30.28 -4.71 18.66
N ALA A 147 29.15 -4.54 19.34
CA ALA A 147 29.10 -4.48 20.80
C ALA A 147 29.65 -5.77 21.47
N LEU A 148 29.37 -6.95 20.88
CA LEU A 148 29.91 -8.23 21.35
C LEU A 148 31.42 -8.38 21.09
N GLN A 149 31.91 -7.93 19.93
CA GLN A 149 33.35 -7.90 19.62
C GLN A 149 34.10 -6.96 20.58
N GLU A 150 33.53 -5.78 20.81
CA GLU A 150 33.98 -4.78 21.77
C GLU A 150 34.12 -5.38 23.18
N LEU A 151 33.08 -6.04 23.69
CA LEU A 151 33.14 -6.72 25.00
C LEU A 151 34.22 -7.80 25.06
N THR A 152 34.40 -8.57 23.99
CA THR A 152 35.41 -9.63 23.91
C THR A 152 36.83 -9.05 23.94
N MET A 153 37.02 -7.90 23.33
CA MET A 153 38.30 -7.19 23.24
C MET A 153 38.65 -6.45 24.54
N ILE A 154 37.69 -5.86 25.25
CA ILE A 154 37.88 -5.32 26.62
C ILE A 154 38.40 -6.41 27.56
N LYS A 155 37.93 -7.65 27.41
CA LYS A 155 38.41 -8.80 28.18
C LYS A 155 39.84 -9.25 27.79
N LYS A 156 40.40 -8.79 26.67
CA LYS A 156 41.67 -9.29 26.09
C LYS A 156 42.79 -8.26 25.90
N LEU A 157 42.53 -6.95 25.93
CA LEU A 157 43.51 -5.92 25.54
C LEU A 157 43.82 -4.87 26.61
N ASP A 158 45.09 -4.47 26.68
CA ASP A 158 45.55 -3.30 27.43
C ASP A 158 45.00 -1.99 26.81
N LYS A 159 44.69 -0.98 27.62
CA LYS A 159 43.82 0.19 27.30
C LYS A 159 44.21 0.98 26.03
N LYS A 160 45.44 0.89 25.54
CA LYS A 160 45.98 1.68 24.42
C LYS A 160 45.55 1.17 23.03
N SER A 161 45.41 -0.15 22.83
CA SER A 161 45.05 -0.72 21.52
C SER A 161 43.55 -0.63 21.23
N TRP A 162 42.73 -0.58 22.29
CA TRP A 162 41.29 -0.40 22.25
C TRP A 162 40.84 0.86 21.50
N LYS A 163 41.51 1.99 21.74
CA LYS A 163 41.16 3.28 21.15
C LYS A 163 41.35 3.31 19.62
N ASN A 164 42.44 2.71 19.13
CA ASN A 164 42.73 2.65 17.69
C ASN A 164 41.76 1.72 16.95
N HIS A 165 41.29 0.66 17.60
CA HIS A 165 40.32 -0.25 17.01
C HIS A 165 38.92 0.38 16.89
N ILE A 166 38.47 1.09 17.93
CA ILE A 166 37.22 1.87 17.88
C ILE A 166 37.29 2.93 16.78
N GLU A 167 38.40 3.65 16.63
CA GLU A 167 38.56 4.64 15.56
C GLU A 167 38.50 4.02 14.16
N ASN A 168 39.00 2.79 13.98
CA ASN A 168 38.92 2.09 12.69
C ASN A 168 37.50 1.58 12.38
N ILE A 169 36.78 1.05 13.37
CA ILE A 169 35.38 0.63 13.20
C ILE A 169 34.48 1.85 12.98
N GLN A 170 34.69 2.95 13.70
CA GLN A 170 33.96 4.19 13.46
C GLN A 170 34.17 4.72 12.04
N LYS A 171 35.39 4.58 11.47
CA LYS A 171 35.65 4.88 10.06
C LYS A 171 34.93 3.92 9.11
N GLU A 172 34.84 2.63 9.41
CA GLU A 172 34.03 1.67 8.63
C GLU A 172 32.53 1.99 8.67
N ILE A 173 32.01 2.47 9.80
CA ILE A 173 30.63 2.94 9.96
C ILE A 173 30.41 4.25 9.17
N ILE A 174 31.36 5.17 9.18
CA ILE A 174 31.30 6.43 8.38
C ILE A 174 31.35 6.14 6.87
N HIS A 175 31.99 5.04 6.45
CA HIS A 175 31.95 4.59 5.06
C HIS A 175 30.69 3.80 4.68
N LYS A 176 29.88 3.39 5.67
CA LYS A 176 28.53 2.85 5.51
C LYS A 176 27.51 3.77 6.18
N ASP A 177 27.65 5.07 5.88
CA ASP A 177 26.77 6.10 6.38
C ASP A 177 25.31 5.73 6.06
N PRO A 178 24.43 5.56 7.06
CA PRO A 178 22.99 5.54 6.81
C PRO A 178 22.49 6.90 6.33
N ASN A 179 23.35 7.94 6.25
CA ASN A 179 23.12 9.21 5.54
C ASN A 179 23.84 9.31 4.18
N LYS A 180 24.53 8.25 3.71
CA LYS A 180 24.45 7.88 2.28
C LYS A 180 23.17 7.06 2.08
N ILE A 181 22.06 7.60 2.59
CA ILE A 181 20.86 7.75 1.78
C ILE A 181 21.43 8.22 0.44
N THR A 182 21.48 7.32 -0.55
CA THR A 182 21.21 7.74 -1.92
C THR A 182 20.17 8.81 -1.74
N GLU A 183 20.47 10.07 -2.04
CA GLU A 183 19.42 11.00 -2.40
C GLU A 183 18.62 10.25 -3.47
N ILE A 184 17.66 9.44 -3.03
CA ILE A 184 16.37 9.38 -3.62
C ILE A 184 16.00 10.85 -3.45
N LYS A 185 16.39 11.65 -4.45
CA LYS A 185 15.45 12.49 -5.14
C LYS A 185 14.21 11.63 -5.25
N ILE A 186 13.42 11.66 -4.17
CA ILE A 186 12.00 11.75 -4.35
C ILE A 186 12.00 12.99 -5.21
N ASP A 187 11.79 12.80 -6.51
CA ASP A 187 11.12 13.83 -7.27
C ASP A 187 9.85 14.05 -6.46
N VAL A 188 9.97 14.95 -5.49
CA VAL A 188 8.86 15.70 -4.96
C VAL A 188 8.41 16.36 -6.25
N LEU A 189 7.46 15.71 -6.92
CA LEU A 189 6.63 16.33 -7.92
C LEU A 189 6.29 17.68 -7.29
N ASN A 190 6.95 18.71 -7.81
CA ASN A 190 6.85 20.06 -7.30
C ASN A 190 5.35 20.30 -7.23
N ASN A 191 4.80 20.70 -6.09
CA ASN A 191 3.35 20.94 -5.99
C ASN A 191 2.89 21.87 -7.14
N ASP A 192 3.75 22.81 -7.52
CA ASP A 192 3.60 23.68 -8.69
C ASP A 192 3.48 22.92 -10.04
N GLN A 193 4.19 21.82 -10.25
CA GLN A 193 4.07 20.97 -11.45
C GLN A 193 2.79 20.13 -11.45
N LEU A 194 2.38 19.63 -10.28
CA LEU A 194 1.12 18.90 -10.12
C LEU A 194 -0.08 19.83 -10.36
N GLU A 195 -0.01 21.07 -9.88
CA GLU A 195 -1.04 22.10 -10.08
C GLU A 195 -1.12 22.53 -11.56
N ILE A 196 0.03 22.67 -12.24
CA ILE A 196 0.08 22.93 -13.69
C ILE A 196 -0.48 21.75 -14.51
N GLU A 197 -0.24 20.49 -14.10
CA GLU A 197 -0.83 19.31 -14.75
C GLU A 197 -2.34 19.22 -14.53
N ILE A 198 -2.80 19.50 -13.31
CA ILE A 198 -4.23 19.60 -12.98
C ILE A 198 -4.91 20.72 -13.79
N GLU A 199 -4.29 21.89 -13.93
CA GLU A 199 -4.82 23.00 -14.74
C GLU A 199 -4.82 22.70 -16.25
N LYS A 200 -3.80 22.00 -16.77
CA LYS A 200 -3.78 21.52 -18.15
C LYS A 200 -4.89 20.51 -18.43
N GLU A 201 -5.11 19.58 -17.49
CA GLU A 201 -6.14 18.55 -17.61
C GLU A 201 -7.55 19.15 -17.49
N LEU A 202 -7.75 20.10 -16.56
CA LEU A 202 -8.98 20.89 -16.44
C LEU A 202 -9.26 21.72 -17.71
N SER A 203 -8.24 22.33 -18.31
CA SER A 203 -8.38 23.10 -19.55
C SER A 203 -8.74 22.20 -20.75
N LEU A 204 -8.19 20.98 -20.81
CA LEU A 204 -8.57 19.96 -21.79
C LEU A 204 -10.04 19.53 -21.62
N TYR A 205 -10.50 19.34 -20.38
CA TYR A 205 -11.91 19.07 -20.08
C TYR A 205 -12.83 20.23 -20.46
N GLN A 206 -12.46 21.47 -20.14
CA GLN A 206 -13.24 22.67 -20.51
C GLN A 206 -13.30 22.90 -22.03
N LYS A 207 -12.26 22.49 -22.77
CA LYS A 207 -12.21 22.58 -24.24
C LYS A 207 -13.03 21.49 -24.93
N HIS A 208 -13.12 20.30 -24.33
CA HIS A 208 -13.90 19.17 -24.86
C HIS A 208 -15.36 19.16 -24.40
N TYR A 209 -15.67 19.85 -23.31
CA TYR A 209 -17.01 20.00 -22.76
C TYR A 209 -17.26 21.47 -22.38
N PRO A 210 -17.32 22.39 -23.37
CA PRO A 210 -17.64 23.78 -23.07
C PRO A 210 -19.02 23.82 -22.41
N SER A 211 -19.12 24.46 -21.24
CA SER A 211 -20.40 24.59 -20.55
C SER A 211 -21.35 25.40 -21.42
N SER A 212 -22.31 24.73 -22.04
CA SER A 212 -23.49 25.37 -22.62
C SER A 212 -24.39 25.86 -21.48
N GLY A 213 -24.07 27.05 -20.98
CA GLY A 213 -25.01 27.99 -20.37
C GLY A 213 -25.59 27.63 -19.00
N LEU A 214 -25.07 28.26 -17.95
CA LEU A 214 -25.95 28.90 -16.96
C LEU A 214 -26.34 30.27 -17.52
N GLN A 215 -27.41 30.28 -18.32
CA GLN A 215 -28.33 31.41 -18.29
C GLN A 215 -28.92 31.41 -16.87
N ARG A 216 -28.60 32.43 -16.07
CA ARG A 216 -29.50 32.88 -15.00
C ARG A 216 -29.91 34.31 -15.30
N LEU A 217 -31.17 34.39 -15.70
CA LEU A 217 -32.11 35.47 -15.40
C LEU A 217 -31.76 36.15 -14.07
N SER A 218 -31.30 37.39 -14.16
CA SER A 218 -31.75 38.57 -13.42
C SER A 218 -30.96 39.78 -13.88
#